data_AF-W0DZF2-F1
#
_entry.id   AF-W0DZF2-F1
#
_cell.length_a   1.000
_cell.length_b   1.000
_cell.length_c   1.000
_cell.angle_alpha   90.00
_cell.angle_beta   90.00
_cell.angle_gamma   90.00
#
_symmetry.space_group_name_H-M   'P 1'
#
loop_
_entity.id
_entity.type
_entity.pdbx_description
1 polymer ?
#
loop_
_entity_poly.entity_id
_entity_poly.type
_entity_poly.pdbx_seq_one_letter_code
_entity_poly.pdbx_strand_id
1 'polypeptide(L)'
;MLAPVDLSRIAQRLTEIGDEIRDAFEGATNPPENDPGVPLEALDRLLATLETSTLGPARDGEFDLYARERALTQRLIHGLDLLAELAAIARALQLPTLARRVTTLALPLSCWVLRHGGELLRPAPLVDAAAGLANTTADPDELLVLHRLISEILDGIGAERLQDPASPEAARAWRVLLYNRAIVATRTQQPALMREAFEALIELAPELAPGFFREGMEQMETRDYPEPVRALMQTYYSRWTQQTRLH
;
A
#
# COMPACT_ATOMS: atom_id res chain seq x y z
N MET A 1 -2.86 2.84 13.86
CA MET A 1 -3.23 1.42 13.86
C MET A 1 -3.79 0.99 12.52
N LEU A 2 -3.02 0.18 11.79
CA LEU A 2 -3.42 -0.46 10.54
C LEU A 2 -4.60 -1.42 10.78
N ALA A 3 -5.62 -1.36 9.94
CA ALA A 3 -6.71 -2.33 10.01
C ALA A 3 -6.19 -3.72 9.59
N PRO A 4 -6.59 -4.81 10.27
CA PRO A 4 -6.32 -6.15 9.77
C PRO A 4 -6.99 -6.34 8.40
N VAL A 5 -6.48 -7.30 7.62
CA VAL A 5 -7.04 -7.66 6.29
C VAL A 5 -8.34 -8.45 6.48
N ASP A 6 -9.39 -7.73 6.86
CA ASP A 6 -10.72 -8.21 7.20
C ASP A 6 -11.75 -7.13 6.83
N LEU A 7 -12.74 -7.48 6.00
CA LEU A 7 -13.75 -6.52 5.51
C LEU A 7 -14.54 -5.89 6.65
N SER A 8 -14.88 -6.64 7.71
CA SER A 8 -15.64 -6.08 8.83
C SER A 8 -14.82 -5.01 9.58
N ARG A 9 -13.50 -5.18 9.62
CA ARG A 9 -12.57 -4.23 10.25
C ARG A 9 -12.29 -3.02 9.37
N ILE A 10 -12.23 -3.21 8.06
CA ILE A 10 -12.17 -2.12 7.09
C ILE A 10 -13.46 -1.28 7.18
N ALA A 11 -14.63 -1.93 7.20
CA ALA A 11 -15.93 -1.27 7.35
C ALA A 11 -16.03 -0.49 8.66
N GLN A 12 -15.66 -1.11 9.79
CA GLN A 12 -15.65 -0.44 11.09
C GLN A 12 -14.80 0.86 11.05
N ARG A 13 -13.57 0.79 10.51
CA ARG A 13 -12.72 1.98 10.41
C ARG A 13 -13.25 3.01 9.43
N LEU A 14 -13.87 2.57 8.34
CA LEU A 14 -14.51 3.48 7.40
C LEU A 14 -15.65 4.24 8.06
N THR A 15 -16.52 3.56 8.84
CA THR A 15 -17.60 4.20 9.60
C THR A 15 -17.05 5.25 10.55
N GLU A 16 -16.08 4.90 11.38
CA GLU A 16 -15.50 5.84 12.36
C GLU A 16 -14.87 7.07 11.68
N ILE A 17 -14.12 6.87 10.58
CA ILE A 17 -13.53 7.98 9.82
C ILE A 17 -14.61 8.80 9.11
N GLY A 18 -15.63 8.13 8.57
CA GLY A 18 -16.73 8.73 7.84
C GLY A 18 -17.60 9.62 8.72
N ASP A 19 -17.87 9.20 9.95
CA ASP A 19 -18.59 10.00 10.94
C ASP A 19 -17.82 11.28 11.28
N GLU A 20 -16.51 11.17 11.55
CA GLU A 20 -15.66 12.35 11.78
C GLU A 20 -15.64 13.33 10.58
N ILE A 21 -15.63 12.81 9.35
CA ILE A 21 -15.68 13.64 8.13
C ILE A 21 -17.06 14.30 7.96
N ARG A 22 -18.14 13.56 8.22
CA ARG A 22 -19.52 14.06 8.10
C ARG A 22 -19.79 15.16 9.11
N ASP A 23 -19.41 14.97 10.37
CA ASP A 23 -19.52 15.97 11.43
C ASP A 23 -18.80 17.27 11.04
N ALA A 24 -17.58 17.14 10.49
CA ALA A 24 -16.81 18.29 10.02
C ALA A 24 -17.41 18.97 8.79
N PHE A 25 -18.03 18.21 7.89
CA PHE A 25 -18.72 18.73 6.71
C PHE A 25 -19.97 19.52 7.10
N GLU A 26 -20.80 18.99 7.99
CA GLU A 26 -22.01 19.64 8.50
C GLU A 26 -21.69 20.93 9.30
N GLY A 27 -20.56 20.94 10.01
CA GLY A 27 -20.08 22.11 10.75
C GLY A 27 -19.34 23.16 9.90
N ALA A 28 -19.08 22.91 8.62
CA ALA A 28 -18.28 23.80 7.79
C ALA A 28 -19.08 25.04 7.34
N THR A 29 -18.48 26.23 7.47
CA THR A 29 -19.10 27.48 6.99
C THR A 29 -19.23 27.51 5.47
N ASN A 30 -18.28 26.91 4.76
CA ASN A 30 -18.28 26.73 3.31
C ASN A 30 -17.87 25.28 3.01
N PRO A 31 -18.81 24.32 3.02
CA PRO A 31 -18.50 22.93 2.73
C PRO A 31 -18.05 22.76 1.27
N PRO A 32 -17.21 21.75 0.96
CA PRO A 32 -16.91 21.39 -0.42
C PRO A 32 -18.19 20.98 -1.16
N GLU A 33 -18.19 21.12 -2.48
CA GLU A 33 -19.35 20.80 -3.33
C GLU A 33 -19.75 19.32 -3.25
N ASN A 34 -18.77 18.43 -3.07
CA ASN A 34 -18.99 16.99 -3.00
C ASN A 34 -19.36 16.57 -1.58
N ASP A 35 -20.56 16.00 -1.45
CA ASP A 35 -21.07 15.42 -0.21
C ASP A 35 -20.31 14.13 0.16
N PRO A 36 -19.69 14.02 1.35
CA PRO A 36 -19.00 12.81 1.79
C PRO A 36 -19.93 11.59 1.94
N GLY A 37 -21.24 11.78 2.09
CA GLY A 37 -22.23 10.71 2.18
C GLY A 37 -22.26 9.83 0.93
N VAL A 38 -22.06 10.40 -0.26
CA VAL A 38 -22.08 9.67 -1.54
C VAL A 38 -20.98 8.60 -1.61
N PRO A 39 -19.69 8.93 -1.45
CA PRO A 39 -18.64 7.91 -1.47
C PRO A 39 -18.71 6.96 -0.27
N LEU A 40 -19.17 7.41 0.91
CA LEU A 40 -19.35 6.54 2.08
C LEU A 40 -20.40 5.45 1.83
N GLU A 41 -21.59 5.81 1.35
CA GLU A 41 -22.63 4.83 1.01
C GLU A 41 -22.18 3.87 -0.11
N ALA A 42 -21.45 4.39 -1.10
CA ALA A 42 -20.92 3.57 -2.18
C ALA A 42 -19.88 2.56 -1.67
N LEU A 43 -18.99 2.97 -0.75
CA LEU A 43 -18.03 2.08 -0.11
C LEU A 43 -18.72 1.02 0.75
N ASP A 44 -19.73 1.38 1.53
CA ASP A 44 -20.49 0.42 2.35
C ASP A 44 -21.16 -0.65 1.47
N ARG A 45 -21.82 -0.23 0.37
CA ARG A 45 -22.39 -1.15 -0.61
C ARG A 45 -21.31 -2.04 -1.23
N LEU A 46 -20.16 -1.47 -1.58
CA LEU A 46 -19.04 -2.22 -2.15
C LEU A 46 -18.53 -3.29 -1.19
N LEU A 47 -18.28 -2.95 0.07
CA LEU A 47 -17.81 -3.90 1.09
C LEU A 47 -18.82 -5.04 1.30
N ALA A 48 -20.12 -4.73 1.37
CA ALA A 48 -21.17 -5.76 1.45
C ALA A 48 -21.19 -6.67 0.21
N THR A 49 -20.97 -6.13 -0.99
CA THR A 49 -20.89 -6.95 -2.21
C THR A 49 -19.65 -7.83 -2.25
N LEU A 50 -18.52 -7.38 -1.70
CA LEU A 50 -17.30 -8.20 -1.59
C LEU A 50 -17.51 -9.36 -0.63
N GLU A 51 -18.11 -9.11 0.53
CA GLU A 51 -18.42 -10.14 1.52
C GLU A 51 -19.33 -11.23 0.95
N THR A 52 -20.45 -10.83 0.32
CA THR A 52 -21.40 -11.76 -0.31
C THR A 52 -20.79 -12.53 -1.49
N SER A 53 -19.89 -11.92 -2.26
CA SER A 53 -19.21 -12.59 -3.39
C SER A 53 -18.27 -13.71 -2.96
N THR A 54 -17.86 -13.76 -1.70
CA THR A 54 -16.99 -14.82 -1.16
C THR A 54 -17.73 -15.97 -0.52
N LEU A 55 -18.98 -15.76 -0.12
CA LEU A 55 -19.84 -16.74 0.55
C LEU A 55 -20.68 -17.60 -0.42
N GLY A 56 -20.67 -17.28 -1.71
CA GLY A 56 -21.37 -18.07 -2.73
C GLY A 56 -20.67 -19.41 -3.03
N PRO A 57 -21.41 -20.50 -3.30
CA PRO A 57 -20.80 -21.77 -3.68
C PRO A 57 -19.99 -21.57 -4.96
N ALA A 58 -18.71 -21.98 -4.96
CA ALA A 58 -17.92 -22.06 -6.17
C ALA A 58 -18.67 -22.96 -7.16
N ARG A 59 -19.12 -22.42 -8.29
CA ARG A 59 -19.71 -23.25 -9.33
C ARG A 59 -18.54 -23.78 -10.14
N ASP A 60 -18.38 -25.10 -10.15
CA ASP A 60 -17.25 -25.78 -10.78
C ASP A 60 -17.19 -25.49 -12.28
N GLY A 61 -16.46 -24.44 -12.66
CA GLY A 61 -16.27 -24.03 -14.06
C GLY A 61 -15.22 -22.93 -14.20
N GLU A 62 -14.29 -23.10 -15.14
CA GLU A 62 -13.21 -22.15 -15.46
C GLU A 62 -13.74 -20.75 -15.83
N PHE A 63 -14.91 -20.69 -16.49
CA PHE A 63 -15.59 -19.44 -16.81
C PHE A 63 -16.09 -18.68 -15.57
N ASP A 64 -16.51 -19.39 -14.51
CA ASP A 64 -16.98 -18.77 -13.26
C ASP A 64 -15.82 -18.15 -12.48
N LEU A 65 -14.65 -18.80 -12.51
CA LEU A 65 -13.41 -18.29 -11.91
C LEU A 65 -12.97 -16.97 -12.57
N TYR A 66 -12.91 -16.93 -13.91
CA TYR A 66 -12.53 -15.71 -14.64
C TYR A 66 -13.52 -14.56 -14.44
N ALA A 67 -14.83 -14.87 -14.44
CA ALA A 67 -15.86 -13.87 -14.16
C ALA A 67 -15.74 -13.31 -12.74
N ARG A 68 -15.45 -14.17 -11.75
CA ARG A 68 -15.23 -13.78 -10.35
C ARG A 68 -13.99 -12.92 -10.18
N GLU A 69 -12.84 -13.34 -10.73
CA GLU A 69 -11.61 -12.55 -10.75
C GLU A 69 -11.88 -11.15 -11.32
N ARG A 70 -12.47 -11.07 -12.52
CA ARG A 70 -12.78 -9.79 -13.18
C ARG A 70 -13.68 -8.91 -12.32
N ALA A 71 -14.70 -9.49 -11.68
CA ALA A 71 -15.60 -8.76 -10.80
C ALA A 71 -14.89 -8.23 -9.55
N LEU A 72 -13.99 -9.02 -8.96
CA LEU A 72 -13.17 -8.60 -7.81
C LEU A 72 -12.20 -7.48 -8.20
N THR A 73 -11.52 -7.60 -9.34
CA THR A 73 -10.64 -6.57 -9.91
C THR A 73 -11.38 -5.26 -10.15
N GLN A 74 -12.57 -5.31 -10.76
CA GLN A 74 -13.39 -4.12 -10.99
C GLN A 74 -13.85 -3.45 -9.68
N ARG A 75 -14.21 -4.27 -8.67
CA ARG A 75 -14.57 -3.73 -7.35
C ARG A 75 -13.37 -3.11 -6.65
N LEU A 76 -12.18 -3.69 -6.73
CA LEU A 76 -10.99 -3.08 -6.18
C LEU A 76 -10.71 -1.72 -6.82
N ILE A 77 -10.76 -1.65 -8.16
CA ILE A 77 -10.62 -0.40 -8.91
C ILE A 77 -11.60 0.65 -8.37
N HIS A 78 -12.89 0.33 -8.31
CA HIS A 78 -13.90 1.26 -7.83
C HIS A 78 -13.69 1.67 -6.36
N GLY A 79 -13.37 0.71 -5.49
CA GLY A 79 -13.11 0.98 -4.07
C GLY A 79 -11.93 1.91 -3.85
N LEU A 80 -10.85 1.75 -4.63
CA LEU A 80 -9.71 2.66 -4.58
C LEU A 80 -10.06 4.08 -5.04
N ASP A 81 -10.92 4.23 -6.06
CA ASP A 81 -11.39 5.56 -6.51
C ASP A 81 -12.24 6.24 -5.43
N LEU A 82 -13.16 5.50 -4.81
CA LEU A 82 -14.02 6.03 -3.73
C LEU A 82 -13.20 6.45 -2.50
N LEU A 83 -12.18 5.68 -2.12
CA LEU A 83 -11.25 6.06 -1.05
C LEU A 83 -10.47 7.32 -1.41
N ALA A 84 -10.04 7.47 -2.68
CA ALA A 84 -9.33 8.66 -3.14
C ALA A 84 -10.24 9.90 -3.11
N GLU A 85 -11.50 9.76 -3.53
CA GLU A 85 -12.52 10.81 -3.47
C GLU A 85 -12.79 11.25 -2.03
N LEU A 86 -13.06 10.30 -1.13
CA LEU A 86 -13.30 10.61 0.29
C LEU A 86 -12.07 11.28 0.94
N ALA A 87 -10.87 10.83 0.60
CA ALA A 87 -9.64 11.49 1.06
C ALA A 87 -9.50 12.91 0.50
N ALA A 88 -9.93 13.17 -0.73
CA ALA A 88 -9.94 14.52 -1.31
C ALA A 88 -10.93 15.44 -0.60
N ILE A 89 -12.12 14.94 -0.25
CA ILE A 89 -13.10 15.68 0.56
C ILE A 89 -12.51 16.03 1.93
N ALA A 90 -11.90 15.06 2.62
CA ALA A 90 -11.23 15.32 3.90
C ALA A 90 -10.11 16.38 3.78
N ARG A 91 -9.34 16.39 2.68
CA ARG A 91 -8.34 17.46 2.43
C ARG A 91 -8.99 18.82 2.19
N ALA A 92 -10.09 18.88 1.45
CA ALA A 92 -10.83 20.13 1.21
C ALA A 92 -11.37 20.72 2.52
N LEU A 93 -11.79 19.86 3.45
CA LEU A 93 -12.17 20.22 4.82
C LEU A 93 -10.99 20.55 5.76
N GLN A 94 -9.76 20.58 5.25
CA GLN A 94 -8.53 20.81 6.04
C GLN A 94 -8.29 19.74 7.13
N LEU A 95 -8.63 18.48 6.84
CA LEU A 95 -8.47 17.33 7.74
C LEU A 95 -7.39 16.37 7.19
N PRO A 96 -6.10 16.77 7.09
CA PRO A 96 -5.06 15.95 6.46
C PRO A 96 -4.80 14.63 7.18
N THR A 97 -5.04 14.57 8.49
CA THR A 97 -4.94 13.33 9.27
C THR A 97 -6.04 12.34 8.91
N LEU A 98 -7.27 12.81 8.71
CA LEU A 98 -8.38 11.96 8.26
C LEU A 98 -8.18 11.52 6.82
N ALA A 99 -7.77 12.43 5.93
CA ALA A 99 -7.44 12.08 4.55
C ALA A 99 -6.39 10.96 4.49
N ARG A 100 -5.34 11.04 5.32
CA ARG A 100 -4.35 9.97 5.43
C ARG A 100 -4.99 8.67 5.95
N ARG A 101 -5.78 8.71 7.03
CA ARG A 101 -6.49 7.52 7.56
C ARG A 101 -7.35 6.85 6.48
N VAL A 102 -8.08 7.61 5.66
CA VAL A 102 -8.83 7.07 4.50
C VAL A 102 -7.90 6.40 3.49
N THR A 103 -6.84 7.11 3.06
CA THR A 103 -5.88 6.57 2.08
C THR A 103 -5.26 5.25 2.56
N THR A 104 -5.02 5.10 3.87
CA THR A 104 -4.43 3.87 4.41
C THR A 104 -5.32 2.63 4.32
N LEU A 105 -6.63 2.79 4.15
CA LEU A 105 -7.55 1.66 3.94
C LEU A 105 -7.35 0.97 2.58
N ALA A 106 -6.66 1.64 1.63
CA ALA A 106 -6.32 1.05 0.34
C ALA A 106 -5.46 -0.21 0.47
N LEU A 107 -4.55 -0.27 1.46
CA LEU A 107 -3.67 -1.42 1.67
C LEU A 107 -4.44 -2.69 2.09
N PRO A 108 -5.19 -2.72 3.22
CA PRO A 108 -5.93 -3.90 3.62
C PRO A 108 -7.03 -4.29 2.64
N LEU A 109 -7.68 -3.33 1.96
CA LEU A 109 -8.65 -3.64 0.90
C LEU A 109 -8.00 -4.37 -0.28
N SER A 110 -6.84 -3.88 -0.72
CA SER A 110 -6.10 -4.52 -1.83
C SER A 110 -5.61 -5.91 -1.46
N CYS A 111 -5.02 -6.08 -0.27
CA CYS A 111 -4.63 -7.41 0.23
C CYS A 111 -5.83 -8.36 0.26
N TRP A 112 -6.98 -7.90 0.77
CA TRP A 112 -8.16 -8.75 0.84
C TRP A 112 -8.60 -9.19 -0.57
N VAL A 113 -8.65 -8.28 -1.55
CA VAL A 113 -9.05 -8.65 -2.91
C VAL A 113 -8.04 -9.60 -3.57
N LEU A 114 -6.74 -9.35 -3.42
CA LEU A 114 -5.68 -10.22 -3.95
C LEU A 114 -5.78 -11.64 -3.38
N ARG A 115 -6.04 -11.79 -2.07
CA ARG A 115 -6.26 -13.11 -1.42
C ARG A 115 -7.42 -13.92 -2.01
N HIS A 116 -8.40 -13.24 -2.61
CA HIS A 116 -9.58 -13.87 -3.19
C HIS A 116 -9.49 -14.01 -4.72
N GLY A 117 -8.30 -13.80 -5.29
CA GLY A 117 -8.03 -13.97 -6.70
C GLY A 117 -8.44 -12.78 -7.57
N GLY A 118 -8.65 -11.60 -6.99
CA GLY A 118 -8.72 -10.37 -7.78
C GLY A 118 -7.32 -9.84 -8.11
N GLU A 119 -7.24 -8.87 -9.02
CA GLU A 119 -5.98 -8.30 -9.49
C GLU A 119 -5.84 -6.82 -9.15
N LEU A 120 -4.60 -6.38 -8.95
CA LEU A 120 -4.28 -4.97 -8.74
C LEU A 120 -3.68 -4.37 -10.02
N LEU A 121 -4.51 -3.62 -10.76
CA LEU A 121 -4.09 -2.96 -12.00
C LEU A 121 -3.57 -1.52 -11.78
N ARG A 122 -3.92 -0.88 -10.66
CA ARG A 122 -3.59 0.52 -10.37
C ARG A 122 -2.83 0.65 -9.05
N PRO A 123 -1.49 0.60 -9.07
CA PRO A 123 -0.64 0.73 -7.87
C PRO A 123 -0.73 2.06 -7.13
N ALA A 124 -0.96 3.15 -7.87
CA ALA A 124 -0.65 4.49 -7.37
C ALA A 124 -1.30 4.82 -6.01
N PRO A 125 -2.58 4.46 -5.74
CA PRO A 125 -3.18 4.69 -4.43
C PRO A 125 -2.47 3.96 -3.27
N LEU A 126 -1.86 2.80 -3.54
CA LEU A 126 -1.14 2.02 -2.53
C LEU A 126 0.23 2.61 -2.25
N VAL A 127 0.87 3.21 -3.26
CA VAL A 127 2.12 3.96 -3.07
C VAL A 127 1.92 5.11 -2.09
N ASP A 128 0.86 5.91 -2.31
CA ASP A 128 0.53 7.04 -1.43
C ASP A 128 0.20 6.58 -0.02
N ALA A 129 -0.57 5.48 0.11
CA ALA A 129 -0.88 4.86 1.40
C ALA A 129 0.38 4.39 2.13
N ALA A 130 1.24 3.64 1.44
CA ALA A 130 2.47 3.10 2.00
C ALA A 130 3.45 4.21 2.43
N ALA A 131 3.63 5.24 1.59
CA ALA A 131 4.50 6.38 1.91
C ALA A 131 3.95 7.16 3.12
N GLY A 132 2.65 7.43 3.15
CA GLY A 132 2.00 8.13 4.27
C GLY A 132 2.15 7.41 5.60
N LEU A 133 1.99 6.09 5.61
CA LEU A 133 2.19 5.26 6.80
C LEU A 133 3.65 5.17 7.19
N ALA A 134 4.53 4.83 6.24
CA ALA A 134 5.96 4.75 6.50
C ALA A 134 6.42 6.05 7.17
N ASN A 135 6.11 7.22 6.61
CA ASN A 135 6.58 8.50 7.14
C ASN A 135 6.06 8.85 8.55
N THR A 136 4.94 8.26 9.00
CA THR A 136 4.31 8.63 10.28
C THR A 136 4.39 7.54 11.36
N THR A 137 4.68 6.29 10.99
CA THR A 137 4.76 5.17 11.93
C THR A 137 6.13 5.06 12.59
N ALA A 138 6.20 5.22 13.92
CA ALA A 138 7.40 4.96 14.71
C ALA A 138 7.36 3.61 15.44
N ASP A 139 6.17 3.04 15.64
CA ASP A 139 5.97 1.77 16.35
C ASP A 139 6.54 0.60 15.52
N PRO A 140 7.50 -0.18 16.06
CA PRO A 140 8.06 -1.35 15.39
C PRO A 140 7.01 -2.39 14.95
N ASP A 141 5.96 -2.60 15.75
CA ASP A 141 4.92 -3.59 15.42
C ASP A 141 4.05 -3.11 14.25
N GLU A 142 3.71 -1.82 14.22
CA GLU A 142 3.00 -1.23 13.08
C GLU A 142 3.86 -1.22 11.80
N LEU A 143 5.17 -0.97 11.91
CA LEU A 143 6.11 -1.08 10.78
C LEU A 143 6.18 -2.51 10.24
N LEU A 144 6.13 -3.52 11.11
CA LEU A 144 6.11 -4.91 10.72
C LEU A 144 4.81 -5.28 9.98
N VAL A 145 3.66 -4.78 10.46
CA VAL A 145 2.38 -4.97 9.77
C VAL A 145 2.40 -4.27 8.41
N LEU A 146 2.92 -3.05 8.33
CA LEU A 146 3.06 -2.32 7.06
C LEU A 146 3.96 -3.08 6.07
N HIS A 147 5.11 -3.57 6.53
CA HIS A 147 6.01 -4.39 5.72
C HIS A 147 5.30 -5.61 5.16
N ARG A 148 4.53 -6.33 6.00
CA ARG A 148 3.77 -7.51 5.59
C ARG A 148 2.72 -7.19 4.54
N LEU A 149 1.94 -6.12 4.73
CA LEU A 149 0.93 -5.69 3.75
C LEU A 149 1.56 -5.36 2.40
N ILE A 150 2.64 -4.57 2.39
CA ILE A 150 3.32 -4.19 1.14
C ILE A 150 3.93 -5.43 0.46
N SER A 151 4.52 -6.35 1.23
CA SER A 151 5.09 -7.60 0.70
C SER A 151 4.00 -8.46 0.06
N GLU A 152 2.88 -8.66 0.76
CA GLU A 152 1.75 -9.44 0.25
C GLU A 152 1.15 -8.84 -1.04
N ILE A 153 1.09 -7.52 -1.13
CA ILE A 153 0.66 -6.84 -2.37
C ILE A 153 1.63 -7.11 -3.52
N LEU A 154 2.95 -6.98 -3.28
CA LEU A 154 3.98 -7.23 -4.30
C LEU A 154 3.97 -8.69 -4.76
N ASP A 155 3.81 -9.63 -3.84
CA ASP A 155 3.69 -11.05 -4.14
C ASP A 155 2.42 -11.35 -4.94
N GLY A 156 1.29 -10.73 -4.58
CA GLY A 156 0.01 -10.90 -5.28
C GLY A 156 -0.03 -10.32 -6.69
N ILE A 157 0.84 -9.37 -7.02
CA ILE A 157 1.01 -8.86 -8.39
C ILE A 157 1.79 -9.86 -9.25
N GLY A 158 2.80 -10.50 -8.66
CA GLY A 158 3.68 -11.46 -9.31
C GLY A 158 4.80 -10.81 -10.14
N ALA A 159 5.94 -11.50 -10.23
CA ALA A 159 7.15 -11.00 -10.90
C ALA A 159 6.92 -10.64 -12.39
N GLU A 160 6.09 -11.42 -13.09
CA GLU A 160 5.78 -11.19 -14.51
C GLU A 160 5.20 -9.79 -14.76
N ARG A 161 4.27 -9.34 -13.92
CA ARG A 161 3.62 -8.02 -14.05
C ARG A 161 4.47 -6.87 -13.55
N LEU A 162 5.42 -7.15 -12.66
CA LEU A 162 6.42 -6.18 -12.23
C LEU A 162 7.45 -5.93 -13.34
N GLN A 163 7.76 -6.95 -14.14
CA GLN A 163 8.68 -6.87 -15.29
C GLN A 163 8.00 -6.35 -16.56
N ASP A 164 6.73 -6.70 -16.79
CA ASP A 164 5.91 -6.21 -17.91
C ASP A 164 4.66 -5.46 -17.42
N PRO A 165 4.83 -4.20 -16.95
CA PRO A 165 3.74 -3.42 -16.41
C PRO A 165 2.81 -2.89 -17.51
N ALA A 166 1.50 -2.89 -17.24
CA ALA A 166 0.46 -2.46 -18.18
C ALA A 166 0.59 -1.00 -18.67
N SER A 167 1.31 -0.13 -17.95
CA SER A 167 1.63 1.23 -18.39
C SER A 167 2.93 1.75 -17.74
N PRO A 168 3.56 2.81 -18.30
CA PRO A 168 4.72 3.46 -17.70
C PRO A 168 4.45 4.02 -16.29
N GLU A 169 3.24 4.54 -16.04
CA GLU A 169 2.82 5.04 -14.74
C GLU A 169 2.71 3.91 -13.72
N ALA A 170 2.15 2.76 -14.13
CA ALA A 170 2.10 1.56 -13.31
C ALA A 170 3.53 1.08 -12.97
N ALA A 171 4.41 1.02 -13.97
CA ALA A 171 5.83 0.69 -13.79
C ALA A 171 6.50 1.57 -12.74
N ARG A 172 6.28 2.89 -12.83
CA ARG A 172 6.84 3.86 -11.89
C ARG A 172 6.30 3.63 -10.48
N ALA A 173 5.00 3.40 -10.35
CA ALA A 173 4.39 3.22 -9.05
C ALA A 173 4.79 1.88 -8.40
N TRP A 174 4.97 0.79 -9.16
CA TRP A 174 5.55 -0.46 -8.65
C TRP A 174 6.96 -0.28 -8.10
N ARG A 175 7.81 0.41 -8.86
CA ARG A 175 9.17 0.77 -8.43
C ARG A 175 9.19 1.55 -7.12
N VAL A 176 8.29 2.54 -6.98
CA VAL A 176 8.17 3.29 -5.72
C VAL A 176 7.66 2.40 -4.58
N LEU A 177 6.77 1.46 -4.85
CA LEU A 177 6.28 0.52 -3.83
C LEU A 177 7.40 -0.42 -3.34
N LEU A 178 8.24 -0.94 -4.24
CA LEU A 178 9.45 -1.71 -3.91
C LEU A 178 10.43 -0.88 -3.06
N TYR A 179 10.65 0.39 -3.45
CA TYR A 179 11.48 1.32 -2.69
C TYR A 179 10.94 1.55 -1.28
N ASN A 180 9.64 1.82 -1.16
CA ASN A 180 8.96 2.01 0.12
C ASN A 180 9.03 0.76 0.99
N ARG A 181 8.90 -0.44 0.43
CA ARG A 181 9.09 -1.70 1.16
C ARG A 181 10.48 -1.77 1.78
N ALA A 182 11.53 -1.45 1.01
CA ALA A 182 12.91 -1.48 1.48
C ALA A 182 13.19 -0.42 2.57
N ILE A 183 12.58 0.77 2.48
CA ILE A 183 12.62 1.78 3.55
C ILE A 183 11.95 1.24 4.82
N VAL A 184 10.73 0.71 4.70
CA VAL A 184 9.98 0.17 5.85
C VAL A 184 10.76 -0.98 6.48
N ALA A 185 11.28 -1.91 5.69
CA ALA A 185 12.12 -3.01 6.17
C ALA A 185 13.33 -2.51 6.96
N THR A 186 14.04 -1.50 6.46
CA THR A 186 15.18 -0.88 7.16
C THR A 186 14.78 -0.31 8.52
N ARG A 187 13.60 0.33 8.59
CA ARG A 187 13.08 0.93 9.82
C ARG A 187 12.58 -0.08 10.84
N THR A 188 12.22 -1.29 10.43
CA THR A 188 11.94 -2.38 11.39
C THR A 188 13.19 -2.79 12.18
N GLN A 189 14.39 -2.47 11.67
CA GLN A 189 15.68 -2.90 12.23
C GLN A 189 15.83 -4.43 12.30
N GLN A 190 15.10 -5.17 11.47
CA GLN A 190 15.17 -6.63 11.40
C GLN A 190 15.99 -7.05 10.16
N PRO A 191 17.24 -7.54 10.32
CA PRO A 191 18.12 -7.87 9.20
C PRO A 191 17.54 -8.88 8.21
N ALA A 192 16.68 -9.80 8.67
CA ALA A 192 16.01 -10.77 7.80
C ALA A 192 15.05 -10.08 6.81
N LEU A 193 14.19 -9.18 7.29
CA LEU A 193 13.24 -8.43 6.46
C LEU A 193 13.97 -7.47 5.51
N MET A 194 15.05 -6.84 5.99
CA MET A 194 15.90 -6.00 5.14
C MET A 194 16.49 -6.79 3.98
N ARG A 195 17.07 -7.96 4.25
CA ARG A 195 17.67 -8.82 3.23
C ARG A 195 16.66 -9.17 2.14
N GLU A 196 15.49 -9.64 2.55
CA GLU A 196 14.40 -10.00 1.64
C GLU A 196 13.95 -8.83 0.77
N ALA A 197 13.73 -7.66 1.37
CA ALA A 197 13.32 -6.46 0.64
C ALA A 197 14.43 -5.93 -0.29
N PHE A 198 15.69 -6.01 0.11
CA PHE A 198 16.83 -5.58 -0.69
C PHE A 198 17.06 -6.49 -1.89
N GLU A 199 16.96 -7.80 -1.71
CA GLU A 199 17.07 -8.79 -2.79
C GLU A 199 15.96 -8.57 -3.82
N ALA A 200 14.71 -8.39 -3.37
CA ALA A 200 13.60 -8.07 -4.27
C ALA A 200 13.80 -6.73 -5.02
N LEU A 201 14.29 -5.68 -4.34
CA LEU A 201 14.60 -4.40 -4.98
C LEU A 201 15.66 -4.55 -6.07
N ILE A 202 16.71 -5.32 -5.79
CA ILE A 202 17.81 -5.58 -6.73
C ILE A 202 17.33 -6.39 -7.94
N GLU A 203 16.52 -7.41 -7.71
CA GLU A 203 16.04 -8.29 -8.76
C GLU A 203 15.05 -7.58 -9.69
N LEU A 204 14.12 -6.83 -9.12
CA LEU A 204 12.98 -6.26 -9.84
C LEU A 204 13.19 -4.80 -10.29
N ALA A 205 14.10 -4.07 -9.64
CA ALA A 205 14.42 -2.68 -9.98
C ALA A 205 15.91 -2.37 -9.73
N PRO A 206 16.85 -3.07 -10.40
CA PRO A 206 18.30 -2.93 -10.18
C PRO A 206 18.79 -1.49 -10.35
N GLU A 207 18.14 -0.67 -11.17
CA GLU A 207 18.45 0.74 -11.38
C GLU A 207 18.29 1.60 -10.12
N LEU A 208 17.42 1.20 -9.19
CA LEU A 208 17.18 1.91 -7.94
C LEU A 208 18.20 1.57 -6.86
N ALA A 209 18.79 0.37 -6.93
CA ALA A 209 19.64 -0.17 -5.87
C ALA A 209 20.84 0.73 -5.51
N PRO A 210 21.62 1.28 -6.47
CA PRO A 210 22.77 2.13 -6.12
C PRO A 210 22.38 3.43 -5.39
N GLY A 211 21.24 4.03 -5.76
CA GLY A 211 20.69 5.22 -5.11
C GLY A 211 20.20 4.88 -3.70
N PHE A 212 19.38 3.83 -3.59
CA PHE A 212 18.83 3.36 -2.32
C PHE A 212 19.92 3.08 -1.27
N PHE A 213 20.95 2.31 -1.61
CA PHE A 213 21.98 1.96 -0.63
C PHE A 213 22.88 3.14 -0.25
N ARG A 214 23.05 4.12 -1.14
CA ARG A 214 23.80 5.35 -0.83
C ARG A 214 23.04 6.20 0.21
N GLU A 215 21.77 6.47 -0.06
CA GLU A 215 20.89 7.15 0.89
C GLU A 215 20.81 6.38 2.22
N GLY A 216 20.71 5.05 2.14
CA GLY A 216 20.71 4.17 3.31
C GLY A 216 21.94 4.36 4.19
N MET A 217 23.14 4.41 3.61
CA MET A 217 24.38 4.67 4.36
C MET A 217 24.41 6.05 5.00
N GLU A 218 23.99 7.10 4.29
CA GLU A 218 23.88 8.46 4.85
C GLU A 218 22.92 8.49 6.06
N GLN A 219 21.82 7.74 6.00
CA GLN A 219 20.90 7.58 7.13
C GLN A 219 21.50 6.77 8.29
N MET A 220 22.37 5.78 8.01
CA MET A 220 23.07 5.03 9.06
C MET A 220 24.10 5.89 9.80
N GLU A 221 24.74 6.85 9.15
CA GLU A 221 25.70 7.76 9.79
C GLU A 221 25.02 8.81 10.68
N THR A 222 23.78 9.16 10.36
CA THR A 222 23.01 10.19 11.06
C THR A 222 22.11 9.66 12.17
N ARG A 223 21.84 8.35 12.20
CA ARG A 223 20.94 7.69 13.16
C ARG A 223 21.64 6.57 13.93
N ASP A 224 21.20 6.34 15.16
CA ASP A 224 21.72 5.29 16.04
C ASP A 224 21.12 3.91 15.71
N TYR A 225 21.44 3.39 14.52
CA TYR A 225 21.04 2.03 14.13
C TYR A 225 21.93 0.96 14.77
N PRO A 226 21.36 -0.19 15.19
CA PRO A 226 22.14 -1.31 15.72
C PRO A 226 23.17 -1.83 14.71
N GLU A 227 24.30 -2.34 15.23
CA GLU A 227 25.37 -2.85 14.38
C GLU A 227 24.92 -3.91 13.34
N PRO A 228 24.11 -4.93 13.69
CA PRO A 228 23.66 -5.91 12.68
C PRO A 228 22.95 -5.27 11.47
N VAL A 229 22.27 -4.14 11.66
CA VAL A 229 21.59 -3.36 10.61
C VAL A 229 22.61 -2.58 9.77
N ARG A 230 23.57 -1.92 10.44
CA ARG A 230 24.65 -1.16 9.77
C ARG A 230 25.54 -2.06 8.92
N ALA A 231 26.00 -3.17 9.46
CA ALA A 231 26.82 -4.15 8.75
C ALA A 231 26.11 -4.71 7.50
N LEU A 232 24.80 -4.97 7.60
CA LEU A 232 24.01 -5.41 6.46
C LEU A 232 23.93 -4.32 5.38
N MET A 233 23.58 -3.09 5.75
CA MET A 233 23.51 -1.96 4.81
C MET A 233 24.86 -1.73 4.12
N GLN A 234 25.97 -1.75 4.87
CA GLN A 234 27.33 -1.62 4.36
C GLN A 234 27.67 -2.71 3.33
N THR A 235 27.27 -3.95 3.59
CA THR A 235 27.51 -5.08 2.68
C THR A 235 26.85 -4.84 1.32
N TYR A 236 25.57 -4.44 1.31
CA TYR A 236 24.86 -4.16 0.06
C TYR A 236 25.36 -2.89 -0.62
N TYR A 237 25.66 -1.84 0.14
CA TYR A 237 26.27 -0.61 -0.38
C TYR A 237 27.58 -0.89 -1.11
N SER A 238 28.52 -1.60 -0.48
CA SER A 238 29.81 -1.93 -1.10
C SER A 238 29.62 -2.73 -2.40
N ARG A 239 28.72 -3.71 -2.40
CA ARG A 239 28.44 -4.52 -3.59
C ARG A 239 27.87 -3.70 -4.75
N TRP A 240 26.89 -2.83 -4.49
CA TRP A 240 26.08 -2.19 -5.53
C TRP A 240 26.46 -0.77 -5.89
N THR A 241 27.38 -0.15 -5.14
CA THR A 241 27.87 1.22 -5.45
C THR A 241 29.33 1.26 -5.87
N GLN A 242 30.14 0.26 -5.52
CA GLN A 242 31.57 0.24 -5.86
C GLN A 242 31.85 -0.51 -7.18
N GLN A 243 31.04 -1.50 -7.55
CA GLN A 243 31.18 -2.19 -8.85
C GLN A 243 30.85 -1.29 -10.05
N THR A 244 30.06 -0.23 -9.88
CA THR A 244 29.70 0.71 -10.95
C THR A 244 30.83 1.69 -11.32
N ARG A 245 31.96 1.70 -10.58
CA ARG A 245 33.09 2.63 -10.82
C ARG A 245 34.22 2.04 -11.70
N LEU A 246 34.02 0.88 -12.31
CA LEU A 246 35.04 0.18 -13.12
C LEU A 246 34.78 0.20 -14.64
N HIS A 247 34.00 1.16 -15.15
CA HIS A 247 33.84 1.39 -16.59
C HIS A 247 34.32 2.77 -16.99
#